data_AF-A0A8H4XTB5-F1
#
_entry.id   AF-A0A8H4XTB5-F1
#
_cell.length_a   1.000
_cell.length_b   1.000
_cell.length_c   1.000
_cell.angle_alpha   90.00
_cell.angle_beta   90.00
_cell.angle_gamma   90.00
#
_symmetry.space_group_name_H-M   'P 1'
#
loop_
_entity.id
_entity.type
_entity.pdbx_description
1 polymer ?
#
loop_
_entity_poly.entity_id
_entity_poly.type
_entity_poly.pdbx_seq_one_letter_code
_entity_poly.pdbx_strand_id
1 'polypeptide(L)'
;MTDTASSSSNCGLNLNFLMQMVDLARIGLDILTLNEPVQRRVIDVHAINARLCQWSLQSGIPSSSDEEISWDYQLQMHYNLMLLHLHRNFATGLKSQDVCSVAAHSIIRTLEKLVALDCLCQCHFTAVSAITAAGIQLANEIRLAVTMGSFLVALNVLENLNRLLRSAMLLAKYWPNAEAVHSLFQEIYHEYKIYVSKGLQGENIMLSENQPDWYRLLAGAQSAQQNNSVPPDWMNIVNESYPL
;
A
#
# COMPACT_ATOMS: atom_id res chain seq x y z
N MET A 1 -28.07 -31.71 27.84
CA MET A 1 -26.59 -31.89 27.80
C MET A 1 -26.19 -31.97 26.34
N THR A 2 -25.78 -30.85 25.73
CA THR A 2 -25.01 -30.77 24.48
C THR A 2 -24.81 -29.30 24.17
N ASP A 3 -23.73 -28.71 24.68
CA ASP A 3 -23.20 -27.41 24.25
C ASP A 3 -21.78 -27.32 24.80
N THR A 4 -20.79 -27.83 24.07
CA THR A 4 -19.36 -27.67 24.40
C THR A 4 -18.41 -27.87 23.21
N ALA A 5 -18.90 -28.16 22.00
CA ALA A 5 -18.02 -28.47 20.86
C ALA A 5 -17.67 -27.26 19.96
N SER A 6 -18.32 -26.10 20.11
CA SER A 6 -18.12 -24.94 19.22
C SER A 6 -17.05 -23.94 19.70
N SER A 7 -16.58 -24.02 20.95
CA SER A 7 -15.60 -23.06 21.49
C SER A 7 -14.14 -23.41 21.17
N SER A 8 -13.83 -24.69 20.93
CA SER A 8 -12.46 -25.15 20.65
C SER A 8 -11.99 -24.80 19.24
N SER A 9 -12.87 -24.91 18.24
CA SER A 9 -12.56 -24.61 16.83
C SER A 9 -12.23 -23.14 16.60
N ASN A 10 -12.99 -22.23 17.20
CA ASN A 10 -12.76 -20.77 17.09
C ASN A 10 -11.44 -20.32 17.75
N CYS A 11 -11.03 -21.00 18.84
CA CYS A 11 -9.76 -20.70 19.51
C CYS A 11 -8.55 -21.09 18.64
N GLY A 12 -8.62 -22.24 17.96
CA GLY A 12 -7.56 -22.70 17.05
C GLY A 12 -7.41 -21.83 15.79
N LEU A 13 -8.54 -21.38 15.22
CA LEU A 13 -8.55 -20.49 14.05
C LEU A 13 -7.93 -19.12 14.36
N ASN A 14 -8.24 -18.55 15.52
CA ASN A 14 -7.65 -17.29 15.96
C ASN A 14 -6.13 -17.43 16.20
N LEU A 15 -5.69 -18.52 16.83
CA LEU A 15 -4.26 -18.78 17.05
C LEU A 15 -3.48 -18.90 15.73
N ASN A 16 -4.02 -19.62 14.74
CA ASN A 16 -3.37 -19.74 13.43
C ASN A 16 -3.26 -18.38 12.74
N PHE A 17 -4.35 -17.61 12.72
CA PHE A 17 -4.34 -16.24 12.19
C PHE A 17 -3.24 -15.39 12.84
N LEU A 18 -3.15 -15.40 14.18
CA LEU A 18 -2.15 -14.63 14.91
C LEU A 18 -0.72 -15.07 14.58
N MET A 19 -0.46 -16.38 14.48
CA MET A 19 0.86 -16.89 14.10
C MET A 19 1.24 -16.41 12.69
N GLN A 20 0.33 -16.53 11.72
CA GLN A 20 0.56 -16.06 10.35
C GLN A 20 0.79 -14.55 10.29
N MET A 21 0.03 -13.76 11.05
CA MET A 21 0.22 -12.31 11.17
C MET A 21 1.57 -11.96 11.78
N VAL A 22 2.02 -12.66 12.82
CA VAL A 22 3.33 -12.42 13.45
C VAL A 22 4.47 -12.71 12.47
N ASP A 23 4.39 -13.82 11.73
CA ASP A 23 5.42 -14.17 10.76
C ASP A 23 5.44 -13.19 9.59
N LEU A 24 4.29 -12.73 9.12
CA LEU A 24 4.19 -11.70 8.10
C LEU A 24 4.72 -10.35 8.60
N ALA A 25 4.40 -9.97 9.84
CA ALA A 25 4.88 -8.72 10.44
C ALA A 25 6.41 -8.71 10.58
N ARG A 26 7.04 -9.85 10.89
CA ARG A 26 8.51 -9.98 10.89
C ARG A 26 9.11 -9.71 9.52
N ILE A 27 8.52 -10.24 8.45
CA ILE A 27 8.93 -9.93 7.08
C ILE A 27 8.73 -8.43 6.80
N GLY A 28 7.60 -7.87 7.24
CA GLY A 28 7.30 -6.44 7.11
C GLY A 28 8.31 -5.52 7.79
N LEU A 29 8.79 -5.87 8.98
CA LEU A 29 9.84 -5.13 9.67
C LEU A 29 11.14 -5.09 8.86
N ASP A 30 11.54 -6.22 8.25
CA ASP A 30 12.73 -6.24 7.40
C ASP A 30 12.56 -5.36 6.14
N ILE A 31 11.34 -5.32 5.56
CA ILE A 31 11.00 -4.42 4.46
C ILE A 31 11.06 -2.96 4.90
N LEU A 32 10.55 -2.63 6.09
CA LEU A 32 10.61 -1.26 6.61
C LEU A 32 12.05 -0.84 6.90
N THR A 33 12.88 -1.72 7.47
CA THR A 33 14.31 -1.45 7.69
C THR A 33 15.07 -1.27 6.37
N LEU A 34 14.69 -1.97 5.30
CA LEU A 34 15.22 -1.70 3.95
C LEU A 34 14.92 -0.28 3.46
N ASN A 35 13.77 0.28 3.85
CA ASN A 35 13.33 1.60 3.45
C ASN A 35 13.84 2.73 4.38
N GLU A 36 14.66 2.41 5.38
CA GLU A 36 15.27 3.42 6.25
C GLU A 36 16.34 4.23 5.51
N PRO A 37 16.40 5.56 5.72
CA PRO A 37 17.37 6.43 5.05
C PRO A 37 18.83 6.15 5.44
N VAL A 38 19.05 5.56 6.63
CA VAL A 38 20.36 5.13 7.11
C VAL A 38 20.32 3.62 7.32
N GLN A 39 20.83 2.89 6.34
CA GLN A 39 20.78 1.43 6.38
C GLN A 39 21.79 0.88 7.39
N ARG A 40 21.31 0.44 8.55
CA ARG A 40 22.14 -0.12 9.63
C ARG A 40 22.54 -1.58 9.40
N ARG A 41 21.85 -2.28 8.49
CA ARG A 41 22.04 -3.72 8.20
C ARG A 41 21.93 -3.97 6.70
N VAL A 42 22.83 -4.79 6.17
CA VAL A 42 22.70 -5.32 4.80
C VAL A 42 21.58 -6.34 4.82
N ILE A 43 20.46 -6.01 4.18
CA ILE A 43 19.30 -6.88 4.06
C ILE A 43 19.16 -7.24 2.57
N ASP A 44 19.09 -8.54 2.28
CA ASP A 44 18.93 -9.03 0.92
C ASP A 44 17.46 -8.99 0.49
N VAL A 45 17.16 -8.17 -0.52
CA VAL A 45 15.83 -7.99 -1.10
C VAL A 45 15.31 -9.31 -1.70
N HIS A 46 16.17 -10.12 -2.33
CA HIS A 46 15.76 -11.40 -2.91
C HIS A 46 15.39 -12.42 -1.82
N ALA A 47 16.10 -12.42 -0.70
CA ALA A 47 15.78 -13.26 0.46
C ALA A 47 14.41 -12.89 1.07
N ILE A 48 14.08 -11.59 1.17
CA ILE A 48 12.74 -11.15 1.60
C ILE A 48 11.67 -11.59 0.62
N ASN A 49 11.90 -11.39 -0.68
CA ASN A 49 10.96 -11.81 -1.71
C ASN A 49 10.68 -13.33 -1.63
N ALA A 50 11.73 -14.14 -1.46
CA ALA A 50 11.59 -15.59 -1.28
C ALA A 50 10.78 -15.94 -0.03
N ARG A 51 10.97 -15.23 1.09
CA ARG A 51 10.18 -15.42 2.31
C ARG A 51 8.71 -15.04 2.13
N LEU A 52 8.40 -13.99 1.39
CA LEU A 52 7.01 -13.64 1.04
C LEU A 52 6.36 -14.74 0.19
N CYS A 53 7.06 -15.24 -0.83
CA CYS A 53 6.57 -16.36 -1.64
C CYS A 53 6.33 -17.61 -0.79
N GLN A 54 7.29 -17.96 0.07
CA GLN A 54 7.17 -19.11 0.96
C GLN A 54 6.00 -18.95 1.94
N TRP A 55 5.84 -17.76 2.54
CA TRP A 55 4.73 -17.46 3.43
C TRP A 55 3.39 -17.65 2.71
N SER A 56 3.26 -17.16 1.47
CA SER A 56 2.03 -17.31 0.68
C SER A 56 1.69 -18.78 0.37
N LEU A 57 2.69 -19.65 0.19
CA LEU A 57 2.48 -21.08 -0.04
C LEU A 57 2.07 -21.81 1.25
N GLN A 58 2.52 -21.33 2.41
CA GLN A 58 2.29 -21.97 3.71
C GLN A 58 1.02 -21.47 4.41
N SER A 59 0.57 -20.24 4.12
CA SER A 59 -0.55 -19.60 4.82
C SER A 59 -1.92 -20.14 4.43
N GLY A 60 -2.05 -20.85 3.29
CA GLY A 60 -3.29 -21.49 2.87
C GLY A 60 -4.36 -20.56 2.29
N ILE A 61 -4.02 -19.29 2.03
CA ILE A 61 -4.95 -18.28 1.49
C ILE A 61 -4.95 -18.31 -0.06
N PRO A 62 -6.09 -18.49 -0.75
CA PRO A 62 -7.38 -19.06 -0.33
C PRO A 62 -7.50 -20.46 -0.97
N SER A 63 -6.91 -21.48 -0.37
CA SER A 63 -7.05 -22.85 -0.85
C SER A 63 -8.38 -23.44 -0.34
N SER A 64 -9.46 -23.06 -1.01
CA SER A 64 -10.68 -23.88 -1.16
C SER A 64 -11.26 -24.55 0.10
N SER A 65 -11.78 -23.78 1.05
CA SER A 65 -12.83 -24.25 1.96
C SER A 65 -14.09 -23.42 1.77
N ASP A 66 -15.25 -24.08 1.72
CA ASP A 66 -16.58 -23.46 1.51
C ASP A 66 -16.99 -22.44 2.60
N GLU A 67 -16.21 -22.33 3.68
CA GLU A 67 -16.36 -21.30 4.69
C GLU A 67 -15.31 -20.21 4.45
N GLU A 68 -15.71 -19.12 3.77
CA GLU A 68 -14.89 -17.92 3.60
C GLU A 68 -14.76 -17.19 4.97
N ILE A 69 -13.64 -17.34 5.66
CA ILE A 69 -13.42 -16.73 6.98
C ILE A 69 -12.84 -15.32 6.83
N SER A 70 -13.38 -14.34 7.57
CA SER A 70 -12.93 -12.93 7.53
C SER A 70 -11.42 -12.75 7.80
N TRP A 71 -10.82 -13.66 8.58
CA TRP A 71 -9.41 -13.68 8.92
C TRP A 71 -8.49 -13.93 7.71
N ASP A 72 -8.90 -14.78 6.77
CA ASP A 72 -8.11 -15.09 5.58
C ASP A 72 -8.00 -13.88 4.67
N TYR A 73 -9.10 -13.12 4.56
CA TYR A 73 -9.11 -11.84 3.87
C TYR A 73 -8.19 -10.83 4.55
N GLN A 74 -8.20 -10.70 5.88
CA GLN A 74 -7.26 -9.80 6.54
C GLN A 74 -5.79 -10.18 6.29
N LEU A 75 -5.45 -11.46 6.36
CA LEU A 75 -4.12 -11.95 6.03
C LEU A 75 -3.74 -11.65 4.57
N GLN A 76 -4.67 -11.86 3.62
CA GLN A 76 -4.48 -11.55 2.21
C GLN A 76 -4.19 -10.05 2.01
N MET A 77 -4.96 -9.18 2.67
CA MET A 77 -4.77 -7.73 2.60
C MET A 77 -3.37 -7.34 3.07
N HIS A 78 -2.94 -7.86 4.23
CA HIS A 78 -1.63 -7.54 4.79
C HIS A 78 -0.48 -8.11 3.96
N TYR A 79 -0.65 -9.30 3.37
CA TYR A 79 0.34 -9.87 2.47
C TYR A 79 0.56 -8.98 1.24
N ASN A 80 -0.54 -8.52 0.62
CA ASN A 80 -0.46 -7.61 -0.52
C ASN A 80 0.09 -6.24 -0.13
N LEU A 81 -0.14 -5.77 1.09
CA LEU A 81 0.53 -4.58 1.63
C LEU A 81 2.06 -4.77 1.70
N MET A 82 2.54 -5.93 2.13
CA MET A 82 3.99 -6.22 2.15
C MET A 82 4.57 -6.26 0.74
N LEU A 83 3.86 -6.86 -0.22
CA LEU A 83 4.27 -6.85 -1.64
C LEU A 83 4.41 -5.42 -2.17
N LEU A 84 3.42 -4.55 -1.90
CA LEU A 84 3.49 -3.14 -2.28
C LEU A 84 4.70 -2.45 -1.67
N HIS A 85 4.99 -2.64 -0.38
CA HIS A 85 6.13 -2.00 0.27
C HIS A 85 7.49 -2.48 -0.28
N LEU A 86 7.61 -3.76 -0.65
CA LEU A 86 8.84 -4.30 -1.21
C LEU A 86 9.05 -3.85 -2.66
N HIS A 87 8.11 -4.19 -3.54
CA HIS A 87 8.28 -4.05 -4.99
C HIS A 87 8.17 -2.62 -5.51
N ARG A 88 7.62 -1.70 -4.70
CA ARG A 88 7.56 -0.28 -5.06
C ARG A 88 8.95 0.36 -5.14
N ASN A 89 9.84 0.00 -4.22
CA ASN A 89 11.15 0.64 -4.07
C ASN A 89 12.31 -0.25 -4.53
N PHE A 90 12.11 -1.56 -4.58
CA PHE A 90 13.16 -2.51 -4.94
C PHE A 90 12.73 -3.38 -6.11
N ALA A 91 13.46 -3.26 -7.21
CA ALA A 91 13.28 -4.14 -8.36
C ALA A 91 13.88 -5.52 -8.05
N THR A 92 13.05 -6.47 -7.66
CA THR A 92 13.47 -7.87 -7.43
C THR A 92 13.50 -8.70 -8.72
N GLY A 93 13.23 -8.07 -9.88
CA GLY A 93 13.25 -8.66 -11.21
C GLY A 93 12.42 -7.87 -12.23
N LEU A 94 12.32 -8.39 -13.47
CA LEU A 94 11.36 -7.94 -14.48
C LEU A 94 9.95 -8.22 -13.91
N LYS A 95 9.05 -7.21 -13.87
CA LYS A 95 7.64 -7.27 -13.39
C LYS A 95 7.31 -6.80 -11.97
N SER A 96 8.20 -6.07 -11.28
CA SER A 96 7.85 -5.48 -9.96
C SER A 96 6.62 -4.56 -10.00
N GLN A 97 6.42 -3.81 -11.11
CA GLN A 97 5.22 -3.00 -11.32
C GLN A 97 3.95 -3.86 -11.45
N ASP A 98 4.00 -4.98 -12.16
CA ASP A 98 2.86 -5.90 -12.29
C ASP A 98 2.47 -6.49 -10.93
N VAL A 99 3.47 -6.85 -10.10
CA VAL A 99 3.23 -7.32 -8.73
C VAL A 99 2.53 -6.25 -7.90
N CYS A 100 3.00 -5.00 -7.96
CA CYS A 100 2.34 -3.89 -7.27
C CYS A 100 0.90 -3.68 -7.75
N SER A 101 0.66 -3.73 -9.06
CA SER A 101 -0.69 -3.59 -9.61
C SER A 101 -1.60 -4.71 -9.12
N VAL A 102 -1.18 -5.98 -9.24
CA VAL A 102 -1.94 -7.13 -8.75
C VAL A 102 -2.21 -7.03 -7.24
N ALA A 103 -1.23 -6.57 -6.46
CA ALA A 103 -1.38 -6.41 -5.02
C ALA A 103 -2.40 -5.32 -4.66
N ALA A 104 -2.35 -4.16 -5.32
CA ALA A 104 -3.31 -3.08 -5.11
C ALA A 104 -4.75 -3.52 -5.45
N HIS A 105 -4.94 -4.21 -6.58
CA HIS A 105 -6.25 -4.76 -6.96
C HIS A 105 -6.74 -5.84 -5.99
N SER A 106 -5.84 -6.67 -5.46
CA SER A 106 -6.18 -7.69 -4.46
C SER A 106 -6.65 -7.04 -3.16
N ILE A 107 -5.98 -5.98 -2.69
CA ILE A 107 -6.43 -5.21 -1.50
C ILE A 107 -7.84 -4.68 -1.69
N ILE A 108 -8.18 -4.10 -2.85
CA ILE A 108 -9.53 -3.62 -3.14
C ILE A 108 -10.55 -4.76 -3.01
N ARG A 109 -10.30 -5.90 -3.68
CA ARG A 109 -11.21 -7.06 -3.67
C ARG A 109 -11.40 -7.61 -2.26
N THR A 110 -10.32 -7.71 -1.51
CA THR A 110 -10.34 -8.19 -0.13
C THR A 110 -11.16 -7.26 0.78
N LEU A 111 -11.04 -5.94 0.62
CA LEU A 111 -11.85 -4.98 1.35
C LEU A 111 -13.33 -5.06 0.96
N GLU A 112 -13.65 -5.18 -0.32
CA GLU A 112 -15.03 -5.36 -0.79
C GLU A 112 -15.65 -6.66 -0.25
N LYS A 113 -14.87 -7.74 -0.16
CA LYS A 113 -15.29 -8.99 0.49
C LYS A 113 -15.56 -8.79 1.98
N LEU A 114 -14.67 -8.09 2.69
CA LEU A 114 -14.88 -7.76 4.11
C LEU A 114 -16.10 -6.86 4.33
N VAL A 115 -16.39 -5.94 3.41
CA VAL A 115 -17.63 -5.14 3.40
C VAL A 115 -18.85 -6.04 3.21
N ALA A 116 -18.82 -6.93 2.23
CA ALA A 116 -19.93 -7.83 1.92
C ALA A 116 -20.26 -8.79 3.08
N LEU A 117 -19.23 -9.15 3.86
CA LEU A 117 -19.34 -9.98 5.06
C LEU A 117 -19.62 -9.18 6.35
N ASP A 118 -19.78 -7.85 6.27
CA ASP A 118 -19.92 -6.95 7.43
C ASP A 118 -18.81 -7.11 8.49
N CYS A 119 -17.60 -7.45 8.04
CA CYS A 119 -16.45 -7.75 8.89
C CYS A 119 -15.41 -6.62 8.93
N LEU A 120 -15.74 -5.42 8.42
CA LEU A 120 -14.83 -4.27 8.46
C LEU A 120 -14.45 -3.84 9.88
N CYS A 121 -15.37 -4.00 10.86
CA CYS A 121 -15.11 -3.68 12.26
C CYS A 121 -14.00 -4.56 12.88
N GLN A 122 -13.72 -5.72 12.28
CA GLN A 122 -12.69 -6.66 12.73
C GLN A 122 -11.32 -6.33 12.15
N CYS A 123 -11.23 -5.41 11.18
CA CYS A 123 -9.97 -5.03 10.57
C CYS A 123 -9.10 -4.27 11.58
N HIS A 124 -7.81 -4.61 11.60
CA HIS A 124 -6.81 -3.86 12.36
C HIS A 124 -6.52 -2.50 11.71
N PHE A 125 -5.94 -1.56 12.49
CA PHE A 125 -5.61 -0.21 12.01
C PHE A 125 -4.72 -0.20 10.75
N THR A 126 -3.93 -1.25 10.55
CA THR A 126 -3.08 -1.47 9.37
C THR A 126 -3.86 -1.66 8.07
N ALA A 127 -5.18 -1.86 8.13
CA ALA A 127 -6.07 -1.79 6.96
C ALA A 127 -6.04 -0.39 6.32
N VAL A 128 -5.90 0.67 7.13
CA VAL A 128 -5.73 2.05 6.63
C VAL A 128 -4.42 2.17 5.85
N SER A 129 -3.35 1.53 6.33
CA SER A 129 -2.07 1.46 5.61
C SER A 129 -2.21 0.71 4.28
N ALA A 130 -2.99 -0.37 4.24
CA ALA A 130 -3.27 -1.11 3.01
C ALA A 130 -4.02 -0.26 1.97
N ILE A 131 -5.07 0.43 2.38
CA ILE A 131 -5.82 1.36 1.52
C ILE A 131 -4.90 2.48 1.02
N THR A 132 -4.09 3.05 1.90
CA THR A 132 -3.15 4.12 1.55
C THR A 132 -2.19 3.62 0.47
N ALA A 133 -1.53 2.49 0.70
CA ALA A 133 -0.59 1.90 -0.23
C ALA A 133 -1.24 1.57 -1.59
N ALA A 134 -2.44 0.98 -1.60
CA ALA A 134 -3.17 0.72 -2.84
C ALA A 134 -3.51 2.01 -3.59
N GLY A 135 -3.97 3.05 -2.88
CA GLY A 135 -4.32 4.35 -3.45
C GLY A 135 -3.14 5.01 -4.18
N ILE A 136 -1.94 4.97 -3.58
CA ILE A 136 -0.72 5.48 -4.24
C ILE A 136 -0.40 4.73 -5.52
N GLN A 137 -0.51 3.39 -5.48
CA GLN A 137 -0.21 2.58 -6.65
C GLN A 137 -1.16 2.92 -7.80
N LEU A 138 -2.46 3.03 -7.51
CA LEU A 138 -3.48 3.40 -8.50
C LEU A 138 -3.27 4.82 -9.02
N ALA A 139 -2.96 5.79 -8.15
CA ALA A 139 -2.66 7.16 -8.55
C ALA A 139 -1.48 7.21 -9.53
N ASN A 140 -0.41 6.44 -9.26
CA ASN A 140 0.72 6.37 -10.16
C ASN A 140 0.38 5.66 -11.49
N GLU A 141 -0.42 4.59 -11.47
CA GLU A 141 -0.89 3.91 -12.67
C GLU A 141 -1.77 4.82 -13.54
N ILE A 142 -2.65 5.61 -12.94
CA ILE A 142 -3.46 6.62 -13.64
C ILE A 142 -2.54 7.65 -14.29
N ARG A 143 -1.59 8.20 -13.53
CA ARG A 143 -0.62 9.18 -14.03
C ARG A 143 0.14 8.64 -15.22
N LEU A 144 0.70 7.43 -15.11
CA LEU A 144 1.44 6.79 -16.18
C LEU A 144 0.55 6.59 -17.42
N ALA A 145 -0.66 6.07 -17.26
CA ALA A 145 -1.60 5.88 -18.36
C ALA A 145 -1.97 7.20 -19.05
N VAL A 146 -2.19 8.28 -18.29
CA VAL A 146 -2.45 9.62 -18.85
C VAL A 146 -1.23 10.15 -19.60
N THR A 147 -0.01 10.04 -19.03
CA THR A 147 1.22 10.47 -19.72
C THR A 147 1.46 9.72 -21.04
N MET A 148 1.09 8.44 -21.11
CA MET A 148 1.23 7.61 -22.29
C MET A 148 0.04 7.77 -23.27
N GLY A 149 -0.92 8.65 -23.00
CA GLY A 149 -2.12 8.83 -23.81
C GLY A 149 -3.07 7.61 -23.82
N SER A 150 -2.87 6.67 -22.89
CA SER A 150 -3.65 5.44 -22.77
C SER A 150 -4.91 5.65 -21.93
N PHE A 151 -5.82 6.51 -22.41
CA PHE A 151 -6.98 6.97 -21.63
C PHE A 151 -7.95 5.88 -21.20
N LEU A 152 -8.10 4.80 -21.98
CA LEU A 152 -8.94 3.67 -21.59
C LEU A 152 -8.37 2.92 -20.37
N VAL A 153 -7.04 2.78 -20.31
CA VAL A 153 -6.35 2.21 -19.15
C VAL A 153 -6.53 3.14 -17.95
N ALA A 154 -6.32 4.46 -18.14
CA ALA A 154 -6.51 5.45 -17.08
C ALA A 154 -7.94 5.43 -16.51
N LEU A 155 -8.95 5.28 -17.37
CA LEU A 155 -10.36 5.19 -16.95
C LEU A 155 -10.62 3.92 -16.13
N ASN A 156 -10.08 2.78 -16.55
CA ASN A 156 -10.21 1.54 -15.78
C ASN A 156 -9.55 1.65 -14.39
N VAL A 157 -8.36 2.24 -14.30
CA VAL A 157 -7.68 2.43 -13.01
C VAL A 157 -8.40 3.48 -12.15
N LEU A 158 -8.97 4.53 -12.74
CA LEU A 158 -9.84 5.49 -12.04
C LEU A 158 -11.06 4.81 -11.40
N GLU A 159 -11.69 3.85 -12.07
CA GLU A 159 -12.80 3.11 -11.47
C GLU A 159 -12.34 2.23 -10.31
N ASN A 160 -11.13 1.64 -10.39
CA ASN A 160 -10.56 0.92 -9.25
C ASN A 160 -10.24 1.86 -8.06
N LEU A 161 -9.79 3.09 -8.32
CA LEU A 161 -9.60 4.10 -7.28
C LEU A 161 -10.95 4.50 -6.65
N ASN A 162 -11.99 4.67 -7.46
CA ASN A 162 -13.36 4.96 -6.98
C ASN A 162 -13.90 3.84 -6.09
N ARG A 163 -13.66 2.56 -6.45
CA ARG A 163 -13.99 1.40 -5.60
C ARG A 163 -13.23 1.43 -4.28
N LEU A 164 -11.93 1.72 -4.31
CA LEU A 164 -11.11 1.88 -3.10
C LEU A 164 -11.64 2.99 -2.19
N LEU A 165 -12.04 4.14 -2.74
CA LEU A 165 -12.61 5.27 -1.99
C LEU A 165 -13.88 4.88 -1.23
N ARG A 166 -14.77 4.12 -1.86
CA ARG A 166 -15.98 3.59 -1.19
C ARG A 166 -15.61 2.75 0.03
N SER A 167 -14.66 1.82 -0.13
CA SER A 167 -14.19 1.00 0.98
C SER A 167 -13.50 1.82 2.08
N ALA A 168 -12.73 2.85 1.72
CA ALA A 168 -12.08 3.76 2.68
C ALA A 168 -13.10 4.52 3.53
N MET A 169 -14.17 5.04 2.90
CA MET A 169 -15.24 5.74 3.60
C MET A 169 -16.02 4.80 4.55
N LEU A 170 -16.23 3.54 4.16
CA LEU A 170 -16.84 2.56 5.05
C LEU A 170 -15.94 2.19 6.22
N LEU A 171 -14.64 2.05 5.98
CA LEU A 171 -13.63 1.78 7.02
C LEU A 171 -13.53 2.94 8.03
N ALA A 172 -13.74 4.18 7.58
CA ALA A 172 -13.67 5.39 8.42
C ALA A 172 -14.62 5.36 9.62
N LYS A 173 -15.71 4.59 9.55
CA LYS A 173 -16.63 4.35 10.68
C LYS A 173 -15.94 3.71 11.88
N TYR A 174 -14.89 2.93 11.65
CA TYR A 174 -14.13 2.21 12.68
C TYR A 174 -12.74 2.80 12.88
N TRP A 175 -12.13 3.31 11.81
CA TRP A 175 -10.80 3.90 11.83
C TRP A 175 -10.84 5.31 11.21
N PRO A 176 -11.04 6.37 12.00
CA PRO A 176 -11.23 7.74 11.50
C PRO A 176 -10.11 8.23 10.57
N ASN A 177 -8.87 7.74 10.74
CA ASN A 177 -7.75 8.05 9.86
C ASN A 177 -8.01 7.67 8.38
N ALA A 178 -8.91 6.71 8.12
CA ALA A 178 -9.31 6.36 6.75
C ALA A 178 -10.08 7.49 6.04
N GLU A 179 -10.71 8.41 6.78
CA GLU A 179 -11.35 9.59 6.21
C GLU A 179 -10.32 10.52 5.56
N ALA A 180 -9.18 10.75 6.22
CA ALA A 180 -8.09 11.54 5.64
C ALA A 180 -7.54 10.90 4.35
N VAL A 181 -7.39 9.57 4.36
CA VAL A 181 -6.97 8.80 3.18
C VAL A 181 -7.98 8.93 2.06
N HIS A 182 -9.29 8.82 2.36
CA HIS A 182 -10.35 9.04 1.39
C HIS A 182 -10.28 10.44 0.77
N SER A 183 -10.24 11.50 1.58
CA SER A 183 -10.24 12.88 1.09
C SER A 183 -9.06 13.15 0.16
N LEU A 184 -7.87 12.67 0.53
CA LEU A 184 -6.66 12.77 -0.29
C LEU A 184 -6.85 12.14 -1.68
N PHE A 185 -7.29 10.88 -1.73
CA PHE A 185 -7.44 10.18 -3.01
C PHE A 185 -8.69 10.62 -3.78
N GLN A 186 -9.66 11.23 -3.11
CA GLN A 186 -10.83 11.81 -3.76
C GLN A 186 -10.43 13.04 -4.58
N GLU A 187 -9.58 13.92 -4.06
CA GLU A 187 -9.05 15.06 -4.80
C GLU A 187 -8.30 14.59 -6.06
N ILE A 188 -7.41 13.60 -5.90
CA ILE A 188 -6.64 12.99 -6.99
C ILE A 188 -7.56 12.38 -8.06
N TYR A 189 -8.62 11.67 -7.64
CA TYR A 189 -9.61 11.10 -8.54
C TYR A 189 -10.28 12.17 -9.40
N HIS A 190 -10.72 13.29 -8.80
CA HIS A 190 -11.36 14.38 -9.53
C HIS A 190 -10.40 15.05 -10.52
N GLU A 191 -9.17 15.31 -10.10
CA GLU A 191 -8.14 15.90 -10.96
C GLU A 191 -7.87 15.03 -12.20
N TYR A 192 -7.59 13.75 -12.01
CA TYR A 192 -7.32 12.86 -13.14
C TYR A 192 -8.56 12.57 -13.99
N LYS A 193 -9.77 12.58 -13.42
CA LYS A 193 -11.01 12.48 -14.19
C LYS A 193 -11.15 13.64 -15.18
N ILE A 194 -10.77 14.86 -14.77
CA ILE A 194 -10.72 16.02 -15.66
C ILE A 194 -9.69 15.80 -16.77
N TYR A 195 -8.48 15.35 -16.42
CA TYR A 195 -7.44 15.08 -17.43
C TYR A 195 -7.85 14.03 -18.45
N VAL A 196 -8.41 12.90 -18.02
CA VAL A 196 -8.90 11.86 -18.94
C VAL A 196 -10.01 12.42 -19.84
N SER A 197 -10.92 13.23 -19.30
CA SER A 197 -12.00 13.83 -20.08
C SER A 197 -11.48 14.79 -21.16
N LYS A 198 -10.50 15.64 -20.82
CA LYS A 198 -9.82 16.53 -21.76
C LYS A 198 -9.04 15.77 -22.84
N GLY A 199 -8.34 14.71 -22.45
CA GLY A 199 -7.61 13.83 -23.38
C GLY A 199 -8.52 13.14 -24.38
N LEU A 200 -9.69 12.66 -23.94
CA LEU A 200 -10.71 12.08 -24.82
C LEU A 200 -11.30 13.11 -25.80
N GLN A 201 -11.28 14.40 -25.46
CA GLN A 201 -11.70 15.50 -26.33
C GLN A 201 -10.57 15.96 -27.29
N GLY A 202 -9.38 15.35 -27.22
CA GLY A 202 -8.23 15.69 -28.06
C GLY A 202 -7.46 16.92 -27.58
N GLU A 203 -7.71 17.41 -26.37
CA GLU A 203 -6.93 18.51 -25.78
C GLU A 203 -5.57 18.02 -25.32
N ASN A 204 -4.56 18.88 -25.42
CA ASN A 204 -3.22 18.58 -24.94
C ASN A 204 -3.17 18.66 -23.41
N ILE A 205 -2.93 17.53 -22.75
CA ILE A 205 -2.86 17.44 -21.28
C ILE A 205 -1.44 17.80 -20.84
N MET A 206 -1.28 18.97 -20.23
CA MET A 206 -0.10 19.25 -19.41
C MET A 206 -0.39 18.82 -17.96
N LEU A 207 0.23 17.72 -17.54
CA LEU A 207 0.25 17.35 -16.12
C LEU A 207 1.18 18.32 -15.37
N SER A 208 0.75 18.77 -14.20
CA SER A 208 1.60 19.61 -13.34
C SER A 208 2.81 18.82 -12.85
N GLU A 209 4.02 19.33 -13.09
CA GLU A 209 5.27 18.76 -12.54
C GLU A 209 5.35 18.84 -11.00
N ASN A 210 4.49 19.66 -10.37
CA ASN A 210 4.45 19.87 -8.92
C ASN A 210 3.56 18.86 -8.17
N GLN A 211 3.08 17.80 -8.82
CA GLN A 211 2.35 16.77 -8.09
C GLN A 211 3.27 16.06 -7.08
N PRO A 212 2.77 15.76 -5.86
CA PRO A 212 3.56 15.09 -4.84
C PRO A 212 4.13 13.79 -5.39
N ASP A 213 5.45 13.65 -5.28
CA ASP A 213 6.10 12.38 -5.56
C ASP A 213 5.68 11.39 -4.48
N TRP A 214 4.58 10.68 -4.74
CA TRP A 214 3.98 9.71 -3.84
C TRP A 214 4.96 8.60 -3.43
N TYR A 215 5.99 8.36 -4.24
CA TYR A 215 7.08 7.47 -3.87
C TYR A 215 7.93 8.09 -2.75
N ARG A 216 8.30 9.36 -2.86
CA ARG A 216 9.07 10.09 -1.84
C ARG A 216 8.32 10.35 -0.55
N LEU A 217 6.99 10.47 -0.59
CA LEU A 217 6.20 10.68 0.63
C LEU A 217 6.20 9.45 1.56
N LEU A 218 6.52 8.26 1.06
CA LEU A 218 6.39 7.00 1.82
C LEU A 218 7.58 6.05 1.71
N ALA A 219 8.46 6.20 0.72
CA ALA A 219 9.83 5.78 0.86
C ALA A 219 10.49 6.77 1.81
N GLY A 220 10.91 6.33 3.00
CA GLY A 220 11.68 7.17 3.91
C GLY A 220 12.77 7.91 3.12
N ALA A 221 12.81 9.23 3.28
CA ALA A 221 13.57 10.18 2.47
C ALA A 221 14.82 9.54 1.83
N GLN A 222 14.75 9.19 0.54
CA GLN A 222 15.94 8.79 -0.19
C GLN A 222 16.87 10.00 -0.18
N SER A 223 18.04 9.86 0.44
CA SER A 223 19.09 10.85 0.30
C SER A 223 19.41 10.99 -1.17
N ALA A 224 19.43 12.24 -1.64
CA ALA A 224 19.94 12.57 -2.94
C ALA A 224 21.27 11.83 -3.16
N GLN A 225 21.40 11.20 -4.33
CA GLN A 225 22.61 10.55 -4.80
C GLN A 225 23.86 11.29 -4.30
N GLN A 226 24.82 10.52 -3.78
CA GLN A 226 26.19 10.96 -3.56
C GLN A 226 26.70 11.68 -4.81
N ASN A 227 26.60 12.99 -4.83
CA ASN A 227 27.32 13.87 -5.75
C ASN A 227 27.71 15.10 -4.94
N ASN A 228 28.99 15.12 -4.55
CA ASN A 228 29.75 16.21 -3.95
C ASN A 228 29.00 17.09 -2.95
N SER A 229 29.23 16.77 -1.68
CA SER A 229 28.88 17.56 -0.52
C SER A 229 29.36 19.01 -0.64
N VAL A 230 28.43 19.92 -0.92
CA VAL A 230 28.48 21.29 -0.39
C VAL A 230 27.28 21.40 0.56
N PRO A 231 27.50 21.57 1.87
CA PRO A 231 26.40 21.81 2.79
C PRO A 231 25.68 23.09 2.38
N PRO A 232 24.33 23.11 2.39
CA PRO A 232 23.57 24.33 2.13
C PRO A 232 23.89 25.41 3.18
N ASP A 233 24.01 26.66 2.74
CA ASP A 233 24.54 27.82 3.50
C ASP A 233 23.89 28.09 4.87
N TRP A 234 22.71 27.54 5.14
CA TRP A 234 22.06 27.64 6.45
C TRP A 234 22.77 26.86 7.57
N MET A 235 23.69 25.95 7.25
CA MET A 235 24.56 25.28 8.23
C MET A 235 25.84 26.07 8.58
N ASN A 236 26.13 27.17 7.88
CA ASN A 236 27.23 28.07 8.26
C ASN A 236 26.72 29.09 9.28
N ILE A 237 26.53 28.63 10.53
CA ILE A 237 26.40 29.54 11.66
C ILE A 237 27.79 30.16 11.87
N VAL A 238 27.98 31.36 11.33
CA VAL A 238 29.11 32.21 11.64
C VAL A 238 29.07 32.45 13.14
N ASN A 239 30.10 31.96 13.84
CA ASN A 239 30.31 32.21 15.24
C ASN A 239 30.74 33.69 15.40
N GLU A 240 29.79 34.62 15.38
CA GLU A 240 30.06 36.01 15.75
C GLU A 240 30.26 36.07 17.26
N SER A 241 31.53 36.01 17.66
CA SER A 241 31.98 36.37 19.00
C SER A 241 31.63 37.83 19.28
N TYR A 242 30.74 38.07 20.24
CA TYR A 242 30.50 39.40 20.81
C TYR A 242 31.76 39.90 21.53
N PRO A 243 32.26 41.12 21.24
CA PRO A 243 33.29 41.74 22.06
C PRO A 243 32.68 42.26 23.39
N LEU A 244 33.50 42.17 24.43
CA LEU A 244 33.24 42.58 25.83
C LEU A 244 32.74 44.02 25.97
#